data_AF-A0A8C5U9G7-F1
#
_entry.id   AF-A0A8C5U9G7-F1
#
_cell.length_a   1.000
_cell.length_b   1.000
_cell.length_c   1.000
_cell.angle_alpha   90.00
_cell.angle_beta   90.00
_cell.angle_gamma   90.00
#
_symmetry.space_group_name_H-M   'P 1'
#
loop_
_entity.id
_entity.type
_entity.pdbx_description
1 polymer ?
#
loop_
_entity_poly.entity_id
_entity_poly.type
_entity_poly.pdbx_seq_one_letter_code
_entity_poly.pdbx_strand_id
1 'polypeptide(L)'
;MASLFPNGILFDGILYQILPGGYAVIGAAALTGAVSHTVSTAVICFELTGQISHILPMMVAVILANMVAQSLQPSLYDSIIQVKNPSFFH
;
A
#
# COMPACT_ATOMS: atom_id res chain seq x y z
N MET A 1 2.97 -11.86 -11.56
CA MET A 1 4.38 -12.29 -11.40
C MET A 1 4.53 -13.81 -11.24
N ALA A 2 3.77 -14.49 -10.38
CA ALA A 2 3.82 -15.94 -10.25
C ALA A 2 3.47 -16.72 -11.54
N SER A 3 2.61 -16.16 -12.41
CA SER A 3 2.30 -16.75 -13.73
C SER A 3 3.33 -16.44 -14.82
N LEU A 4 4.17 -15.42 -14.62
CA LEU A 4 5.14 -14.95 -15.62
C LEU A 4 6.50 -15.62 -15.45
N PHE A 5 6.83 -16.08 -14.24
CA PHE A 5 8.06 -16.79 -13.89
C PHE A 5 7.72 -18.06 -13.09
N PRO A 6 7.31 -19.16 -13.74
CA PRO A 6 6.89 -20.39 -13.06
C PRO A 6 8.04 -21.09 -12.31
N ASN A 7 9.28 -20.86 -12.75
CA ASN A 7 10.49 -21.42 -12.15
C ASN A 7 11.18 -20.46 -11.16
N GLY A 8 10.53 -19.36 -10.74
CA GLY A 8 11.16 -18.37 -9.85
C GLY A 8 12.26 -17.53 -10.53
N ILE A 9 12.93 -16.69 -9.74
CA ILE A 9 14.02 -15.82 -10.20
C ILE A 9 15.34 -16.54 -9.90
N LEU A 10 16.16 -16.76 -10.93
CA LEU A 10 17.51 -17.28 -10.78
C LEU A 10 18.43 -16.16 -10.30
N PHE A 11 18.94 -16.28 -9.07
CA PHE A 11 19.96 -15.38 -8.53
C PHE A 11 21.13 -16.23 -8.03
N ASP A 12 22.30 -16.05 -8.66
CA ASP A 12 23.55 -16.73 -8.29
C ASP A 12 23.47 -18.28 -8.24
N GLY A 13 22.76 -18.88 -9.20
CA GLY A 13 22.58 -20.34 -9.27
C GLY A 13 21.56 -20.93 -8.28
N ILE A 14 20.94 -20.09 -7.43
CA ILE A 14 19.85 -20.49 -6.52
C ILE A 14 18.51 -20.00 -7.08
N LEU A 15 17.53 -20.89 -7.04
CA LEU A 15 16.18 -20.66 -7.53
C LEU A 15 15.33 -20.05 -6.42
N TYR A 16 15.11 -18.74 -6.46
CA TYR A 16 14.25 -18.03 -5.52
C TYR A 16 12.80 -18.03 -6.00
N GLN A 17 11.95 -18.79 -5.32
CA GLN A 17 10.51 -18.73 -5.57
C GLN A 17 9.95 -17.42 -5.01
N ILE A 18 9.26 -16.66 -5.86
CA ILE A 18 8.58 -15.43 -5.46
C ILE A 18 7.41 -15.82 -4.55
N LEU A 19 7.43 -15.44 -3.27
CA LEU A 19 6.25 -15.57 -2.42
C LEU A 19 5.28 -14.43 -2.74
N PRO A 20 4.13 -14.69 -3.40
CA PRO A 20 3.19 -13.64 -3.77
C PRO A 20 2.53 -12.98 -2.54
N GLY A 21 2.55 -13.64 -1.37
CA GLY A 21 1.94 -13.14 -0.14
C GLY A 21 2.49 -11.79 0.32
N GLY A 22 3.82 -11.59 0.29
CA GLY A 22 4.43 -10.32 0.70
C GLY A 22 4.01 -9.15 -0.19
N TYR A 23 3.94 -9.37 -1.50
CA TYR A 23 3.49 -8.36 -2.46
C TYR A 23 1.99 -8.04 -2.32
N ALA A 24 1.17 -9.04 -2.03
CA ALA A 24 -0.27 -8.84 -1.80
C ALA A 24 -0.52 -7.94 -0.57
N VAL A 25 0.22 -8.16 0.52
CA VAL A 25 0.11 -7.33 1.74
C VAL A 25 0.56 -5.89 1.48
N ILE A 26 1.67 -5.69 0.75
CA ILE A 26 2.12 -4.34 0.38
C ILE A 26 1.07 -3.60 -0.44
N GLY A 27 0.44 -4.27 -1.41
CA GLY A 27 -0.63 -3.69 -2.22
C GLY A 27 -1.87 -3.32 -1.40
N ALA A 28 -2.29 -4.21 -0.49
CA ALA A 28 -3.41 -3.94 0.42
C ALA A 28 -3.13 -2.72 1.31
N ALA A 29 -1.95 -2.66 1.93
CA ALA A 29 -1.53 -1.54 2.76
C ALA A 29 -1.49 -0.21 1.99
N ALA A 30 -0.97 -0.23 0.76
CA ALA A 30 -0.87 0.96 -0.09
C ALA A 30 -2.25 1.50 -0.48
N LEU A 31 -3.20 0.64 -0.86
CA LEU A 31 -4.56 1.06 -1.20
C LEU A 31 -5.28 1.66 0.02
N THR A 32 -5.20 1.00 1.17
CA THR A 32 -5.85 1.49 2.40
C THR A 32 -5.22 2.80 2.88
N GLY A 33 -3.90 2.94 2.81
CA GLY A 33 -3.22 4.21 3.09
C GLY A 33 -3.70 5.32 2.17
N ALA A 34 -3.69 5.07 0.86
CA ALA A 34 -4.09 6.02 -0.17
C ALA A 34 -5.50 6.56 0.05
N VAL A 35 -6.45 5.69 0.35
CA VAL A 35 -7.86 6.06 0.58
C VAL A 35 -8.02 6.93 1.84
N SER A 36 -7.28 6.62 2.90
CA SER A 36 -7.35 7.35 4.16
C SER A 36 -6.43 8.58 4.23
N HIS A 37 -5.54 8.77 3.24
CA HIS A 37 -4.47 9.78 3.26
C HIS A 37 -3.55 9.64 4.50
N THR A 38 -3.29 8.40 4.95
CA THR A 38 -2.45 8.14 6.12
C THR A 38 -1.29 7.21 5.80
N VAL A 39 -0.15 7.44 6.44
CA VAL A 39 1.05 6.57 6.33
C VAL A 39 1.05 5.49 7.43
N SER A 40 0.22 5.65 8.46
CA SER A 40 0.12 4.72 9.59
C SER A 40 -0.38 3.33 9.20
N THR A 41 -1.14 3.20 8.11
CA THR A 41 -1.60 1.91 7.58
C THR A 41 -0.45 0.98 7.19
N ALA A 42 0.66 1.54 6.68
CA ALA A 42 1.87 0.79 6.38
C ALA A 42 2.51 0.23 7.66
N VAL A 43 2.59 1.04 8.71
CA VAL A 43 3.15 0.65 10.00
C VAL A 43 2.30 -0.44 10.67
N ILE A 44 0.96 -0.32 10.60
CA ILE A 44 0.03 -1.32 11.14
C ILE A 44 0.18 -2.66 10.38
N CYS A 45 0.21 -2.65 9.04
CA CYS A 45 0.41 -3.87 8.26
C CYS A 45 1.79 -4.50 8.52
N PHE A 46 2.81 -3.67 8.73
CA PHE A 46 4.13 -4.12 9.14
C PHE A 46 4.10 -4.84 10.50
N GLU A 47 3.52 -4.21 11.53
CA GLU A 47 3.38 -4.79 12.87
C GLU A 47 2.64 -6.14 12.81
N LEU A 48 1.59 -6.24 12.00
CA LEU A 48 0.82 -7.47 11.80
C LEU A 48 1.59 -8.59 11.07
N THR A 49 2.56 -8.23 10.23
CA THR A 49 3.34 -9.21 9.43
C THR A 49 4.57 -9.72 10.19
N GLY A 50 5.09 -8.97 11.17
CA GLY A 50 6.14 -9.45 12.08
C GLY A 50 7.53 -9.69 11.47
N GLN A 51 7.78 -9.30 10.21
CA GLN A 51 9.09 -9.39 9.54
C GLN A 51 9.59 -8.02 9.05
N ILE A 52 10.76 -7.59 9.56
CA ILE A 52 11.34 -6.24 9.37
C ILE A 52 11.98 -6.03 7.99
N SER A 53 12.33 -7.11 7.28
CA SER A 53 13.14 -6.99 6.05
C SER A 53 12.40 -6.38 4.85
N HIS A 54 11.07 -6.26 4.88
CA HIS A 54 10.26 -5.70 3.78
C HIS A 54 9.61 -4.34 4.10
N ILE A 55 10.02 -3.66 5.17
CA ILE A 55 9.39 -2.39 5.59
C ILE A 55 9.67 -1.22 4.63
N LEU A 56 10.88 -1.17 4.07
CA LEU A 56 11.34 -0.08 3.21
C LEU A 56 10.54 0.00 1.90
N PRO A 57 10.36 -1.09 1.12
CA PRO A 57 9.52 -1.03 -0.08
C PRO A 57 8.04 -0.78 0.24
N MET A 58 7.54 -1.25 1.39
CA MET A 58 6.15 -1.01 1.81
C MET A 58 5.89 0.48 2.05
N MET A 59 6.78 1.16 2.79
CA MET A 59 6.64 2.59 3.05
C MET A 59 6.69 3.42 1.76
N VAL A 60 7.60 3.10 0.84
CA VAL A 60 7.69 3.78 -0.46
C VAL A 60 6.40 3.62 -1.26
N ALA A 61 5.85 2.40 -1.32
CA ALA A 61 4.59 2.13 -2.02
C ALA A 61 3.42 2.94 -1.43
N VAL A 62 3.30 2.99 -0.11
CA VAL A 62 2.20 3.72 0.57
C VAL A 62 2.35 5.23 0.41
N ILE A 63 3.57 5.78 0.49
CA ILE A 63 3.80 7.22 0.27
C ILE A 63 3.44 7.61 -1.16
N LEU A 64 3.89 6.85 -2.16
CA LEU A 64 3.54 7.11 -3.56
C LEU A 64 2.02 7.04 -3.77
N ALA A 65 1.36 6.04 -3.19
CA ALA A 65 -0.09 5.90 -3.30
C ALA A 65 -0.82 7.08 -2.62
N ASN A 66 -0.35 7.54 -1.45
CA ASN A 66 -0.87 8.73 -0.77
C ASN A 66 -0.68 10.02 -1.56
N MET A 67 0.48 10.20 -2.23
CA MET A 67 0.72 11.38 -3.07
C MET A 67 -0.20 11.39 -4.28
N VAL A 68 -0.39 10.23 -4.92
CA VAL A 68 -1.31 10.09 -6.06
C VAL A 68 -2.75 10.34 -5.63
N ALA A 69 -3.20 9.75 -4.51
CA ALA A 69 -4.54 9.96 -3.99
C ALA A 69 -4.82 11.42 -3.65
N GLN A 70 -3.89 12.10 -2.96
CA GLN A 70 -3.98 13.53 -2.66
C GLN A 70 -4.09 14.41 -3.91
N SER A 71 -3.48 14.01 -5.03
CA SER A 71 -3.54 14.77 -6.28
C SER A 71 -4.86 14.61 -7.04
N LEU A 72 -5.57 13.49 -6.85
CA LEU A 72 -6.74 13.14 -7.66
C LEU A 72 -8.06 13.42 -6.95
N GLN A 73 -8.13 13.17 -5.63
CA GLN A 73 -9.38 13.28 -4.88
C GLN A 73 -9.16 13.82 -3.46
N PRO A 74 -10.14 14.56 -2.91
CA PRO A 74 -10.17 14.83 -1.48
C PRO A 74 -10.25 13.52 -0.69
N SER A 75 -9.76 13.52 0.54
CA SER A 75 -9.72 12.31 1.38
C SER A 75 -11.12 11.70 1.55
N LEU A 76 -11.21 10.39 1.84
CA LEU A 76 -12.50 9.73 2.03
C LEU A 76 -13.35 10.45 3.11
N TYR A 77 -12.69 10.95 4.15
CA TYR A 77 -13.34 11.70 5.22
C TYR A 77 -13.88 13.05 4.74
N ASP A 78 -13.09 13.83 4.00
CA ASP A 78 -13.53 15.10 3.43
C ASP A 78 -14.68 14.90 2.45
N SER A 79 -14.63 13.82 1.67
CA SER A 79 -15.67 13.42 0.73
C SER A 79 -17.00 13.13 1.45
N ILE A 80 -16.95 12.37 2.56
CA ILE A 80 -18.16 12.07 3.37
C ILE A 80 -18.72 13.34 4.01
N ILE A 81 -17.85 14.22 4.52
CA ILE A 81 -18.26 15.48 5.15
C ILE A 81 -18.93 16.40 4.13
N GLN A 82 -18.37 16.54 2.92
CA GLN A 82 -18.93 17.35 1.85
C GLN A 82 -20.30 16.85 1.38
N VAL A 83 -20.49 15.53 1.34
CA VAL A 83 -21.79 14.91 1.00
C VAL A 83 -22.83 15.12 2.11
N LYS A 84 -22.40 15.09 3.38
CA LYS A 84 -23.31 15.10 4.52
C LYS A 84 -23.71 16.49 5.00
N ASN A 85 -22.83 17.49 4.89
CA ASN A 85 -23.13 18.88 5.21
C ASN A 85 -22.38 19.81 4.24
N PRO A 86 -23.02 20.24 3.13
CA PRO A 86 -22.38 21.12 2.16
C PRO A 86 -22.07 22.53 2.71
N SER A 87 -22.59 22.87 3.89
CA SER A 87 -22.43 24.15 4.59
C SER A 87 -21.14 24.28 5.43
N PHE A 88 -20.31 23.25 5.52
CA PHE A 88 -19.02 23.30 6.25
C PHE A 88 -17.85 23.82 5.39
N PHE A 89 -18.13 24.23 4.15
CA PHE A 89 -17.17 24.79 3.19
C PHE A 89 -17.17 26.34 3.27
N HIS A 90 -16.86 26.90 4.44
CA HIS A 90 -16.51 28.31 4.57
C HIS A 90 -15.25 28.48 5.42
#